data_AF-A0A930DEY9-F1
#
_entry.id   AF-A0A930DEY9-F1
#
_cell.length_a   1.000
_cell.length_b   1.000
_cell.length_c   1.000
_cell.angle_alpha   90.00
_cell.angle_beta   90.00
_cell.angle_gamma   90.00
#
_symmetry.space_group_name_H-M   'P 1'
#
loop_
_entity.id
_entity.type
_entity.pdbx_description
1 polymer ?
#
loop_
_entity_poly.entity_id
_entity_poly.type
_entity_poly.pdbx_seq_one_letter_code
_entity_poly.pdbx_strand_id
1 'polypeptide(L)'
;MKSYPDSYLHFENLDSPETQNFAAEAHAETRARFLDNDKARALSDGILAQMQDTRQIPFCQEHRARMYHFHQDAEYPKGVYRVCTAATYRSGYPEWKLLFSVADFDELLGDDVYLGGVAH
;
A
#
# COMPACT_ATOMS: atom_id res chain seq x y z
N MET A 1 -12.20 -16.89 -40.13
CA MET A 1 -12.06 -15.80 -39.15
C MET A 1 -10.97 -14.87 -39.68
N LYS A 2 -11.26 -13.58 -39.94
CA LYS A 2 -10.23 -12.64 -40.40
C LYS A 2 -9.35 -12.29 -39.20
N SER A 3 -8.05 -12.57 -39.30
CA SER A 3 -7.05 -12.07 -38.36
C SER A 3 -6.54 -10.73 -38.87
N TYR A 4 -6.51 -9.71 -38.01
CA TYR A 4 -5.89 -8.42 -38.30
C TYR A 4 -4.49 -8.41 -37.69
N PRO A 5 -3.48 -7.86 -38.37
CA PRO A 5 -2.14 -7.75 -37.81
C PRO A 5 -2.17 -6.79 -36.61
N ASP A 6 -1.70 -7.27 -35.45
CA ASP A 6 -1.48 -6.45 -34.27
C ASP A 6 -0.02 -5.98 -34.23
N SER A 7 0.18 -4.67 -34.42
CA SER A 7 1.52 -4.07 -34.41
C SER A 7 2.13 -4.02 -33.01
N TYR A 8 1.34 -4.22 -31.96
CA TYR A 8 1.75 -4.11 -30.56
C TYR A 8 1.86 -5.46 -29.85
N LEU A 9 1.69 -6.58 -30.57
CA LEU A 9 1.75 -7.94 -30.03
C LEU A 9 3.05 -8.23 -29.24
N HIS A 10 4.17 -7.60 -29.64
CA HIS A 10 5.46 -7.75 -28.98
C HIS A 10 5.46 -7.26 -27.52
N PHE A 11 4.58 -6.30 -27.18
CA PHE A 11 4.42 -5.79 -25.81
C PHE A 11 3.71 -6.75 -24.85
N GLU A 12 3.15 -7.87 -25.34
CA GLU A 12 2.58 -8.90 -24.46
C GLU A 12 3.66 -9.67 -23.67
N ASN A 13 4.91 -9.66 -24.16
CA ASN A 13 6.03 -10.26 -23.43
C ASN A 13 6.62 -9.27 -22.42
N LEU A 14 6.07 -9.27 -21.21
CA LEU A 14 6.46 -8.38 -20.11
C LEU A 14 7.91 -8.57 -19.64
N ASP A 15 8.52 -9.72 -19.91
CA ASP A 15 9.92 -10.01 -19.55
C ASP A 15 10.91 -9.49 -20.60
N SER A 16 10.43 -9.02 -21.75
CA SER A 16 11.30 -8.49 -22.79
C SER A 16 11.88 -7.11 -22.42
N PRO A 17 13.19 -6.87 -22.66
CA PRO A 17 13.78 -5.56 -22.43
C PRO A 17 13.08 -4.43 -23.20
N GLU A 18 12.58 -4.70 -24.41
CA GLU A 18 11.83 -3.73 -25.22
C GLU A 18 10.56 -3.27 -24.51
N THR A 19 9.76 -4.21 -24.00
CA THR A 19 8.51 -3.90 -23.28
C THR A 19 8.79 -3.15 -21.98
N GLN A 20 9.80 -3.58 -21.22
CA GLN A 20 10.18 -2.93 -19.97
C GLN A 20 10.68 -1.50 -20.21
N ASN A 21 11.51 -1.28 -21.24
CA ASN A 21 12.01 0.05 -21.59
C ASN A 21 10.87 0.97 -22.03
N PHE A 22 9.98 0.49 -22.90
CA PHE A 22 8.81 1.26 -23.32
C PHE A 22 7.94 1.69 -22.13
N ALA A 23 7.65 0.76 -21.21
CA ALA A 23 6.88 1.05 -20.01
C ALA A 23 7.59 2.08 -19.10
N ALA A 24 8.91 1.94 -18.92
CA ALA A 24 9.71 2.86 -18.11
C ALA A 24 9.74 4.28 -18.71
N GLU A 25 9.92 4.41 -20.03
CA GLU A 25 9.91 5.69 -20.74
C GLU A 25 8.55 6.38 -20.63
N ALA A 26 7.46 5.66 -20.92
CA ALA A 26 6.10 6.18 -20.82
C ALA A 26 5.75 6.58 -19.37
N HIS A 27 6.22 5.81 -18.38
CA HIS A 27 6.04 6.14 -16.97
C HIS A 27 6.80 7.42 -16.60
N ALA A 28 8.05 7.58 -17.06
CA ALA A 28 8.86 8.77 -16.81
C ALA A 28 8.21 10.02 -17.44
N GLU A 29 7.72 9.94 -18.68
CA GLU A 29 6.99 11.03 -19.34
C GLU A 29 5.75 11.43 -18.54
N THR A 30 4.95 10.45 -18.12
CA THR A 30 3.73 10.68 -17.32
C THR A 30 4.06 11.37 -16.00
N ARG A 31 5.10 10.90 -15.29
CA ARG A 31 5.53 11.52 -14.02
C ARG A 31 5.98 12.95 -14.22
N ALA A 32 6.81 13.23 -15.22
CA ALA A 32 7.27 14.58 -15.51
C ALA A 32 6.10 15.52 -15.83
N ARG A 33 5.12 15.04 -16.59
CA ARG A 33 3.96 15.84 -17.00
C ARG A 33 2.99 16.15 -15.86
N PHE A 34 2.75 15.21 -14.96
CA PHE A 34 1.65 15.30 -14.00
C PHE A 34 2.08 15.43 -12.53
N LEU A 35 3.25 14.91 -12.15
CA LEU A 35 3.66 14.82 -10.76
C LEU A 35 4.76 15.83 -10.37
N ASP A 36 5.50 16.36 -11.34
CA ASP A 36 6.56 17.35 -11.07
C ASP A 36 6.01 18.77 -10.91
N ASN A 37 5.10 18.96 -9.95
CA ASN A 37 4.56 20.25 -9.58
C ASN A 37 4.07 20.30 -8.14
N ASP A 38 4.00 21.50 -7.58
CA ASP A 38 3.63 21.72 -6.16
C ASP A 38 2.21 21.25 -5.83
N LYS A 39 1.27 21.34 -6.78
CA LYS A 39 -0.12 20.92 -6.53
C LYS A 39 -0.23 19.41 -6.37
N ALA A 40 0.47 18.66 -7.21
CA ALA A 40 0.53 17.20 -7.12
C ALA A 40 1.18 16.76 -5.80
N ARG A 41 2.29 17.41 -5.40
CA ARG A 41 2.95 17.17 -4.11
C ARG A 41 2.03 17.45 -2.93
N ALA A 42 1.43 18.64 -2.88
CA ALA A 42 0.51 19.01 -1.81
C ALA A 42 -0.70 18.06 -1.70
N LEU A 43 -1.22 17.57 -2.82
CA LEU A 43 -2.30 16.59 -2.83
C LEU A 43 -1.83 15.24 -2.27
N SER A 44 -0.67 14.75 -2.73
CA SER A 44 -0.08 13.50 -2.24
C SER A 44 0.18 13.54 -0.74
N ASP A 45 0.80 14.62 -0.26
CA ASP A 45 1.11 14.82 1.15
C ASP A 45 -0.16 14.93 2.00
N GLY A 46 -1.20 15.60 1.49
CA GLY A 46 -2.50 15.68 2.16
C GLY A 46 -3.20 14.32 2.29
N ILE A 47 -3.15 13.50 1.23
CA ILE A 47 -3.69 12.13 1.27
C ILE A 47 -2.91 11.29 2.29
N LEU A 48 -1.57 11.35 2.25
CA LEU A 48 -0.71 10.60 3.16
C LEU A 48 -0.96 11.00 4.61
N ALA A 49 -1.01 12.31 4.91
CA ALA A 49 -1.29 12.82 6.24
C ALA A 49 -2.65 12.37 6.76
N GLN A 50 -3.68 12.32 5.90
CA GLN A 50 -4.97 11.78 6.27
C GLN A 50 -4.88 10.29 6.58
N MET A 51 -4.25 9.49 5.70
CA MET A 51 -4.10 8.04 5.88
C MET A 51 -3.32 7.67 7.15
N GLN A 52 -2.38 8.51 7.56
CA GLN A 52 -1.54 8.34 8.74
C GLN A 52 -2.11 9.00 10.02
N ASP A 53 -3.32 9.54 9.97
CA ASP A 53 -3.93 10.23 11.13
C ASP A 53 -4.31 9.23 12.23
N THR A 54 -3.63 9.32 13.37
CA THR A 54 -3.85 8.43 14.52
C THR A 54 -5.19 8.66 15.23
N ARG A 55 -5.96 9.68 14.85
CA ARG A 55 -7.33 9.93 15.35
C ARG A 55 -8.39 9.10 14.63
N GLN A 56 -8.04 8.42 13.55
CA GLN A 56 -8.96 7.51 12.86
C GLN A 56 -9.43 6.39 13.80
N ILE A 57 -10.71 5.99 13.66
CA ILE A 57 -11.27 4.90 14.45
C ILE A 57 -10.68 3.59 13.93
N PRO A 58 -10.02 2.80 14.78
CA PRO A 58 -9.38 1.55 14.36
C PRO A 58 -10.44 0.49 14.08
N PHE A 59 -10.84 0.31 12.82
CA PHE A 59 -11.86 -0.67 12.48
C PHE A 59 -11.24 -2.08 12.44
N CYS A 60 -11.75 -2.96 13.30
CA CYS A 60 -11.07 -4.21 13.61
C CYS A 60 -11.83 -5.43 13.10
N GLN A 61 -11.09 -6.50 12.79
CA GLN A 61 -11.67 -7.84 12.69
C GLN A 61 -11.65 -8.52 14.07
N GLU A 62 -12.80 -9.05 14.49
CA GLU A 62 -12.89 -9.83 15.72
C GLU A 62 -12.67 -11.32 15.44
N HIS A 63 -11.74 -11.94 16.18
CA HIS A 63 -11.59 -13.39 16.19
C HIS A 63 -11.27 -13.87 17.60
N ARG A 64 -12.13 -14.76 18.15
CA ARG A 64 -11.99 -15.35 19.50
C ARG A 64 -11.73 -14.30 20.59
N ALA A 65 -12.58 -13.27 20.66
CA ALA A 65 -12.50 -12.16 21.62
C ALA A 65 -11.21 -11.32 21.54
N ARG A 66 -10.52 -11.34 20.40
CA ARG A 66 -9.40 -10.45 20.08
C ARG A 66 -9.76 -9.59 18.87
N MET A 67 -9.29 -8.35 18.91
CA MET A 67 -9.49 -7.35 17.86
C MET A 67 -8.17 -7.18 17.10
N TYR A 68 -8.18 -7.47 15.81
CA TYR A 68 -7.04 -7.33 14.93
C TYR A 68 -7.21 -6.08 14.07
N HIS A 69 -6.12 -5.34 13.91
CA HIS A 69 -6.12 -4.06 13.24
C HIS A 69 -4.80 -3.86 12.50
N PHE A 70 -4.89 -3.32 11.29
CA PHE A 70 -3.75 -2.81 10.56
C PHE A 70 -3.64 -1.31 10.76
N HIS A 71 -2.48 -0.86 11.22
CA HIS A 71 -2.25 0.53 11.60
C HIS A 71 -1.14 1.12 10.77
N GLN A 72 -1.38 2.29 10.19
CA GLN A 72 -0.38 3.11 9.52
C GLN A 72 -0.33 4.49 10.16
N ASP A 73 0.88 4.96 10.42
CA ASP A 73 1.16 6.34 10.84
C ASP A 73 2.54 6.75 10.32
N ALA A 74 3.06 7.88 10.81
CA ALA A 74 4.37 8.38 10.43
C ALA A 74 5.53 7.49 10.94
N GLU A 75 5.36 6.77 12.04
CA GLU A 75 6.36 5.83 12.58
C GLU A 75 6.34 4.51 11.80
N TYR A 76 5.14 4.06 11.40
CA TYR A 76 4.89 2.83 10.64
C TYR A 76 4.28 3.15 9.26
N PRO A 77 5.05 3.72 8.31
CA PRO A 77 4.52 4.14 7.01
C PRO A 77 4.03 2.96 6.15
N LYS A 78 4.72 1.81 6.21
CA LYS A 78 4.26 0.55 5.57
C LYS A 78 3.23 -0.20 6.41
N GLY A 79 3.02 0.25 7.64
CA GLY A 79 2.05 -0.26 8.59
C GLY A 79 2.51 -1.44 9.42
N VAL A 80 1.76 -1.66 10.50
CA VAL A 80 1.93 -2.76 11.44
C VAL A 80 0.61 -3.50 11.63
N TYR A 81 0.71 -4.81 11.79
CA TYR A 81 -0.43 -5.60 12.23
C TYR A 81 -0.39 -5.74 13.74
N ARG A 82 -1.48 -5.36 14.41
CA ARG A 82 -1.57 -5.31 15.86
C ARG A 82 -2.85 -5.96 16.37
N VAL A 83 -2.82 -6.39 17.62
CA VAL A 83 -3.93 -7.07 18.28
C VAL A 83 -4.16 -6.54 19.69
N CYS A 84 -5.41 -6.45 20.12
CA CYS A 84 -5.77 -6.25 21.53
C CYS A 84 -6.95 -7.15 21.93
N THR A 85 -7.34 -7.11 23.21
CA THR A 85 -8.54 -7.83 23.66
C THR A 85 -9.80 -7.06 23.30
N ALA A 86 -10.91 -7.76 23.10
CA ALA A 86 -12.20 -7.11 22.87
C ALA A 86 -12.65 -6.25 24.08
N ALA A 87 -12.19 -6.59 25.30
CA ALA A 87 -12.46 -5.81 26.51
C ALA A 87 -11.75 -4.43 26.47
N THR A 88 -10.44 -4.42 26.22
CA THR A 88 -9.66 -3.17 26.14
C THR A 88 -10.11 -2.31 24.96
N TYR A 89 -10.44 -2.92 23.82
CA TYR A 89 -10.98 -2.20 22.67
C TYR A 89 -12.29 -1.47 22.99
N ARG A 90 -13.26 -2.18 23.61
CA ARG A 90 -14.56 -1.59 23.99
C ARG A 90 -14.46 -0.54 25.09
N SER A 91 -13.38 -0.54 25.87
CA SER A 91 -13.13 0.50 26.88
C SER A 91 -12.74 1.86 26.27
N GLY A 92 -12.37 1.89 24.99
CA GLY A 92 -11.79 3.07 24.33
C GLY A 92 -10.28 3.20 24.49
N TYR A 93 -9.67 2.37 25.34
CA TYR A 93 -8.22 2.34 25.58
C TYR A 93 -7.65 0.97 25.18
N PRO A 94 -7.51 0.68 23.87
CA PRO A 94 -6.97 -0.57 23.39
C PRO A 94 -5.49 -0.73 23.78
N GLU A 95 -5.17 -1.83 24.47
CA GLU A 95 -3.80 -2.22 24.75
C GLU A 95 -3.25 -3.03 23.58
N TRP A 96 -2.69 -2.31 22.60
CA TRP A 96 -2.17 -2.91 21.38
C TRP A 96 -0.88 -3.68 21.61
N LYS A 97 -0.84 -4.92 21.12
CA LYS A 97 0.37 -5.71 20.92
C LYS A 97 0.69 -5.78 19.43
N LEU A 98 1.88 -5.33 19.05
CA LEU A 98 2.38 -5.50 17.68
C LEU A 98 2.66 -6.99 17.41
N LEU A 99 2.25 -7.47 16.23
CA LEU A 99 2.52 -8.82 15.76
C LEU A 99 3.67 -8.82 14.75
N PHE A 100 3.63 -7.90 13.78
CA PHE A 100 4.70 -7.68 12.82
C PHE A 100 4.61 -6.29 12.19
N SER A 101 5.75 -5.78 11.72
CA SER A 101 5.83 -4.66 10.80
C SER A 101 5.86 -5.17 9.36
N VAL A 102 5.16 -4.49 8.45
CA VAL A 102 5.24 -4.82 7.02
C VAL A 102 6.65 -4.55 6.47
N ALA A 103 7.33 -3.53 7.00
CA ALA A 103 8.68 -3.18 6.57
C ALA A 103 9.72 -4.28 6.85
N ASP A 104 9.49 -5.13 7.86
CA ASP A 104 10.39 -6.24 8.19
C ASP A 104 10.46 -7.28 7.05
N PHE A 105 9.43 -7.32 6.19
CA PHE A 105 9.37 -8.27 5.07
C PHE A 105 10.19 -7.83 3.86
N ASP A 106 10.56 -6.56 3.74
CA ASP A 106 11.32 -6.07 2.59
C ASP A 106 12.69 -6.72 2.50
N GLU A 107 13.41 -6.76 3.64
CA GLU A 107 14.71 -7.41 3.73
C GLU A 107 14.58 -8.94 3.60
N LEU A 108 13.52 -9.52 4.19
CA LEU A 108 13.32 -10.96 4.19
C LEU A 108 13.04 -11.52 2.79
N LEU A 109 12.27 -10.78 1.97
CA LEU A 109 11.85 -11.21 0.63
C LEU A 109 12.68 -10.57 -0.48
N GLY A 110 13.47 -9.54 -0.18
CA GLY A 110 14.26 -8.81 -1.15
C GLY A 110 13.41 -8.00 -2.14
N ASP A 111 12.25 -7.49 -1.69
CA ASP A 111 11.28 -6.79 -2.53
C ASP A 111 10.56 -5.68 -1.74
N ASP A 112 9.85 -4.79 -2.43
CA ASP A 112 9.03 -3.74 -1.79
C ASP A 112 7.64 -4.30 -1.44
N VAL A 113 7.51 -4.81 -0.21
CA VAL A 113 6.34 -5.59 0.22
C VAL A 113 5.21 -4.69 0.71
N TYR A 114 3.99 -4.94 0.23
CA TYR A 114 2.78 -4.29 0.72
C TYR A 114 1.74 -5.31 1.17
N LEU A 115 1.02 -5.00 2.24
CA LEU A 115 -0.02 -5.86 2.77
C LEU A 115 -1.33 -5.66 1.99
N GLY A 116 -1.63 -6.55 1.05
CA GLY A 116 -2.86 -6.54 0.26
C GLY A 116 -4.07 -7.10 1.02
N GLY A 117 -5.28 -6.62 0.66
CA GLY A 117 -6.54 -7.23 1.10
C GLY A 117 -6.97 -6.92 2.54
N VAL A 118 -6.34 -5.95 3.20
CA VAL A 118 -6.73 -5.54 4.54
C VAL A 118 -7.90 -4.56 4.48
N ALA A 119 -9.11 -5.11 4.39
CA ALA A 119 -10.36 -4.36 4.53
C ALA A 119 -10.86 -4.51 5.96
N HIS A 120 -10.19 -3.86 6.89
CA HIS A 120 -10.77 -3.54 8.18
C HIS A 120 -10.13 -2.25 8.67
#